data_AF-A0A961D0I6-F1
#
_entry.id   AF-A0A961D0I6-F1
#
_cell.length_a   1.000
_cell.length_b   1.000
_cell.length_c   1.000
_cell.angle_alpha   90.00
_cell.angle_beta   90.00
_cell.angle_gamma   90.00
#
_symmetry.space_group_name_H-M   'P 1'
#
loop_
_entity.id
_entity.type
_entity.pdbx_description
1 polymer ?
#
loop_
_entity_poly.entity_id
_entity_poly.type
_entity_poly.pdbx_seq_one_letter_code
_entity_poly.pdbx_strand_id
1 'polypeptide(L)'
;MHDSSRITENRVNRLLMERLAPAETLHRQPLEVSALHLEGEPCRVDELPREGFERVSPGDRWGPPWGTTWFDVRGDSAPPDDPHGPHGLEVSVEIGFGGAMAGFQAEAALYVDRRIVCGIHPRRRRLPLSLVVPSTPAGGGDDTRQPIRFLVEAAANPDLTTSFTASGLGDPATAGGSPLYTFGGVDLVTYDREVRRLVTELATLNELVHVLERGSRRRQRLTEILRRCVERIDLDDVPG
;
A
#
# COMPACT_ATOMS: atom_id res chain seq x y z
N MET A 1 37.57 20.92 -1.92
CA MET A 1 36.91 19.90 -2.78
C MET A 1 35.47 19.77 -2.29
N HIS A 2 34.50 20.30 -3.03
CA HIS A 2 33.09 20.27 -2.65
C HIS A 2 32.56 18.83 -2.68
N ASP A 3 31.80 18.45 -1.66
CA ASP A 3 31.19 17.13 -1.55
C ASP A 3 29.94 17.04 -2.43
N SER A 4 30.15 16.91 -3.75
CA SER A 4 29.09 16.78 -4.76
C SER A 4 28.23 15.52 -4.59
N SER A 5 28.63 14.60 -3.71
CA SER A 5 27.88 13.37 -3.41
C SER A 5 26.53 13.69 -2.78
N ARG A 6 26.49 14.59 -1.80
CA ARG A 6 25.25 15.03 -1.12
C ARG A 6 24.24 15.69 -2.05
N ILE A 7 24.72 16.49 -3.01
CA ILE A 7 23.86 17.13 -4.02
C ILE A 7 23.23 16.07 -4.91
N THR A 8 24.01 15.06 -5.30
CA THR A 8 23.52 13.94 -6.14
C THR A 8 22.51 13.09 -5.37
N GLU A 9 22.82 12.70 -4.13
CA GLU A 9 21.94 11.93 -3.25
C GLU A 9 20.58 12.63 -3.05
N ASN A 10 20.58 13.94 -2.75
CA ASN A 10 19.35 14.71 -2.62
C ASN A 10 18.54 14.80 -3.92
N ARG A 11 19.21 14.96 -5.07
CA ARG A 11 18.55 14.96 -6.38
C ARG A 11 17.91 13.62 -6.71
N VAL A 12 18.59 12.51 -6.41
CA VAL A 12 18.07 11.15 -6.60
C VAL A 12 16.84 10.92 -5.73
N ASN A 13 16.91 11.26 -4.43
CA ASN A 13 15.76 11.14 -3.52
C ASN A 13 14.57 11.95 -4.00
N ARG A 14 14.81 13.19 -4.44
CA ARG A 14 13.77 14.06 -4.97
C ARG A 14 13.14 13.46 -6.23
N LEU A 15 13.96 12.98 -7.17
CA LEU A 15 13.50 12.33 -8.40
C LEU A 15 12.62 11.11 -8.09
N LEU A 16 13.07 10.25 -7.18
CA LEU A 16 12.33 9.07 -6.75
C LEU A 16 10.96 9.43 -6.19
N MET A 17 10.91 10.37 -5.26
CA MET A 17 9.68 10.72 -4.54
C MET A 17 8.71 11.56 -5.36
N GLU A 18 9.21 12.53 -6.13
CA GLU A 18 8.37 13.52 -6.81
C GLU A 18 8.02 13.15 -8.25
N ARG A 19 8.77 12.24 -8.90
CA ARG A 19 8.60 11.94 -10.33
C ARG A 19 8.39 10.46 -10.61
N LEU A 20 9.33 9.61 -10.21
CA LEU A 20 9.30 8.18 -10.59
C LEU A 20 8.22 7.39 -9.85
N ALA A 21 8.18 7.45 -8.51
CA ALA A 21 7.19 6.70 -7.73
C ALA A 21 5.74 7.11 -8.05
N PRO A 22 5.42 8.41 -8.28
CA PRO A 22 4.11 8.79 -8.78
C PRO A 22 3.77 8.24 -10.16
N ALA A 23 4.74 8.21 -11.09
CA ALA A 23 4.55 7.74 -12.47
C ALA A 23 4.33 6.22 -12.57
N GLU A 24 4.65 5.46 -11.52
CA GLU A 24 4.44 4.01 -11.48
C GLU A 24 2.96 3.63 -11.64
N THR A 25 2.04 4.43 -11.10
CA THR A 25 0.60 4.16 -11.17
C THR A 25 0.00 4.82 -12.39
N LEU A 26 -0.51 3.99 -13.33
CA LEU A 26 -1.11 4.46 -14.58
C LEU A 26 -2.61 4.71 -14.43
N HIS A 27 -3.32 3.78 -13.77
CA HIS A 27 -4.76 3.87 -13.61
C HIS A 27 -5.21 3.32 -12.25
N ARG A 28 -6.29 3.89 -11.71
CA ARG A 28 -6.98 3.42 -10.51
C ARG A 28 -8.45 3.23 -10.81
N GLN A 29 -8.93 2.03 -10.57
CA GLN A 29 -10.35 1.70 -10.62
C GLN A 29 -10.83 1.36 -9.20
N PRO A 30 -11.71 2.18 -8.60
CA PRO A 30 -12.26 1.90 -7.28
C PRO A 30 -13.02 0.58 -7.25
N LEU A 31 -12.78 -0.21 -6.21
CA LEU A 31 -13.57 -1.41 -5.88
C LEU A 31 -14.71 -1.04 -4.93
N GLU A 32 -15.75 -1.87 -4.90
CA GLU A 32 -16.84 -1.71 -3.96
C GLU A 32 -16.41 -2.20 -2.58
N VAL A 33 -16.64 -1.38 -1.56
CA VAL A 33 -16.26 -1.71 -0.18
C VAL A 33 -17.46 -1.50 0.73
N SER A 34 -17.70 -2.48 1.60
CA SER A 34 -18.63 -2.34 2.72
C SER A 34 -17.90 -2.67 4.02
N ALA A 35 -18.27 -2.00 5.10
CA ALA A 35 -17.65 -2.13 6.42
C ALA A 35 -18.64 -2.73 7.43
N LEU A 36 -18.14 -3.60 8.28
CA LEU A 36 -18.79 -4.07 9.50
C LEU A 36 -17.92 -3.64 10.69
N HIS A 37 -18.45 -2.76 11.52
CA HIS A 37 -17.80 -2.35 12.76
C HIS A 37 -18.21 -3.31 13.88
N LEU A 38 -17.23 -3.91 14.56
CA LEU A 38 -17.49 -4.76 15.71
C LEU A 38 -17.40 -3.96 17.01
N GLU A 39 -18.31 -4.25 17.94
CA GLU A 39 -18.20 -3.78 19.31
C GLU A 39 -17.36 -4.78 20.12
N GLY A 40 -16.35 -4.29 20.84
CA GLY A 40 -15.50 -5.10 21.72
C GLY A 40 -14.38 -5.86 20.98
N GLU A 41 -14.11 -7.08 21.43
CA GLU A 41 -13.00 -7.91 20.93
C GLU A 41 -13.23 -8.38 19.48
N PRO A 42 -12.17 -8.57 18.69
CA PRO A 42 -12.26 -9.17 17.36
C PRO A 42 -12.95 -10.55 17.40
N CYS A 43 -13.84 -10.82 16.45
CA CYS A 43 -14.40 -12.16 16.25
C CYS A 43 -13.61 -12.96 15.21
N ARG A 44 -13.76 -14.29 15.20
CA ARG A 44 -13.13 -15.11 14.15
C ARG A 44 -13.82 -14.82 12.81
N VAL A 45 -13.08 -14.94 11.71
CA VAL A 45 -13.64 -14.83 10.35
C VAL A 45 -14.82 -15.79 10.11
N ASP A 46 -14.83 -16.95 10.79
CA ASP A 46 -15.90 -17.94 10.71
C ASP A 46 -17.22 -17.52 11.38
N GLU A 47 -17.13 -16.59 12.34
CA GLU A 47 -18.23 -16.07 13.13
C GLU A 47 -18.81 -14.77 12.55
N LEU A 48 -18.19 -14.23 11.49
CA LEU A 48 -18.67 -13.02 10.84
C LEU A 48 -20.12 -13.17 10.38
N PRO A 49 -21.00 -12.20 10.70
CA PRO A 49 -22.35 -12.19 10.19
C PRO A 49 -22.34 -12.02 8.67
N ARG A 50 -23.35 -12.57 8.00
CA ARG A 50 -23.54 -12.41 6.54
C ARG A 50 -24.17 -11.07 6.17
N GLU A 51 -24.73 -10.38 7.14
CA GLU A 51 -25.47 -9.13 7.02
C GLU A 51 -24.85 -8.06 7.94
N GLY A 52 -25.25 -6.80 7.78
CA GLY A 52 -24.76 -5.69 8.61
C GLY A 52 -23.50 -4.98 8.07
N PHE A 53 -22.97 -5.42 6.93
CA PHE A 53 -21.97 -4.65 6.19
C PHE A 53 -22.64 -3.47 5.49
N GLU A 54 -22.18 -2.25 5.79
CA GLU A 54 -22.68 -1.02 5.20
C GLU A 54 -21.67 -0.43 4.21
N ARG A 55 -22.13 0.16 3.10
CA ARG A 55 -21.23 0.71 2.09
C ARG A 55 -20.35 1.81 2.69
N VAL A 56 -19.06 1.77 2.41
CA VAL A 56 -18.08 2.79 2.83
C VAL A 56 -17.38 3.39 1.61
N SER A 57 -17.09 4.68 1.68
CA SER A 57 -16.44 5.46 0.62
C SER A 57 -15.17 6.15 1.14
N PRO A 58 -14.22 6.48 0.27
CA PRO A 58 -13.08 7.30 0.66
C PRO A 58 -13.53 8.61 1.34
N GLY A 59 -12.94 8.91 2.50
CA GLY A 59 -13.32 10.03 3.36
C GLY A 59 -14.18 9.65 4.58
N ASP A 60 -14.76 8.46 4.59
CA ASP A 60 -15.56 7.98 5.73
C ASP A 60 -14.68 7.67 6.95
N ARG A 61 -15.20 7.97 8.14
CA ARG A 61 -14.52 7.75 9.41
C ARG A 61 -14.76 6.32 9.89
N TRP A 62 -13.72 5.65 10.39
CA TRP A 62 -13.86 4.29 10.94
C TRP A 62 -12.94 4.04 12.14
N GLY A 63 -13.27 2.98 12.88
CA GLY A 63 -12.39 2.41 13.90
C GLY A 63 -12.32 3.23 15.18
N PRO A 64 -13.17 2.98 16.20
CA PRO A 64 -12.92 3.49 17.54
C PRO A 64 -11.57 2.96 18.05
N PRO A 65 -10.92 3.60 19.03
CA PRO A 65 -9.65 3.12 19.58
C PRO A 65 -9.74 1.65 20.00
N TRP A 66 -8.76 0.86 19.56
CA TRP A 66 -8.68 -0.60 19.80
C TRP A 66 -9.81 -1.42 19.15
N GLY A 67 -10.69 -0.79 18.39
CA GLY A 67 -11.79 -1.44 17.68
C GLY A 67 -11.32 -2.19 16.44
N THR A 68 -12.12 -3.19 16.06
CA THR A 68 -11.93 -3.96 14.83
C THR A 68 -13.03 -3.63 13.83
N THR A 69 -12.64 -3.41 12.58
CA THR A 69 -13.57 -3.25 11.45
C THR A 69 -13.22 -4.24 10.36
N TRP A 70 -14.23 -4.94 9.86
CA TRP A 70 -14.10 -5.82 8.71
C TRP A 70 -14.56 -5.09 7.46
N PHE A 71 -13.72 -5.06 6.43
CA PHE A 71 -14.10 -4.56 5.11
C PHE A 71 -14.32 -5.74 4.15
N ASP A 72 -15.50 -5.80 3.52
CA ASP A 72 -15.79 -6.69 2.40
C ASP A 72 -15.55 -5.94 1.09
N VAL A 73 -14.59 -6.43 0.31
CA VAL A 73 -14.17 -5.81 -0.95
C VAL A 73 -14.62 -6.68 -2.12
N ARG A 74 -15.30 -6.04 -3.09
CA ARG A 74 -15.83 -6.69 -4.27
C ARG A 74 -15.57 -5.87 -5.54
N GLY A 75 -15.39 -6.57 -6.64
CA GLY A 75 -15.36 -5.98 -7.97
C GLY A 75 -14.89 -7.01 -8.98
N ASP A 76 -14.47 -6.53 -10.15
CA ASP A 76 -14.00 -7.37 -11.24
C ASP A 76 -12.70 -6.78 -11.80
N SER A 77 -11.79 -7.67 -12.19
CA SER A 77 -10.62 -7.32 -12.98
C SER A 77 -10.77 -7.80 -14.40
N ALA A 78 -10.38 -6.98 -15.38
CA ALA A 78 -10.03 -7.47 -16.70
C ALA A 78 -8.52 -7.73 -16.69
N PRO A 79 -8.05 -8.99 -16.78
CA PRO A 79 -6.62 -9.26 -16.89
C PRO A 79 -6.06 -8.53 -18.13
N PRO A 80 -4.79 -8.09 -18.09
CA PRO A 80 -4.18 -7.43 -19.24
C PRO A 80 -4.13 -8.38 -20.44
N ASP A 81 -4.22 -7.81 -21.65
CA ASP A 81 -4.13 -8.57 -22.91
C ASP A 81 -2.85 -9.41 -23.01
N ASP A 82 -1.75 -8.89 -22.48
CA ASP A 82 -0.48 -9.60 -22.30
C ASP A 82 -0.08 -9.64 -20.81
N PRO A 83 -0.14 -10.82 -20.15
CA PRO A 83 0.30 -11.00 -18.76
C PRO A 83 1.78 -10.67 -18.52
N HIS A 84 2.60 -10.74 -19.57
CA HIS A 84 4.03 -10.44 -19.58
C HIS A 84 4.34 -9.09 -20.22
N GLY A 85 3.30 -8.33 -20.59
CA GLY A 85 3.43 -7.00 -21.16
C GLY A 85 3.94 -5.97 -20.14
N PRO A 86 4.08 -4.70 -20.55
CA PRO A 86 4.68 -3.65 -19.73
C PRO A 86 3.86 -3.30 -18.49
N HIS A 87 2.57 -3.66 -18.45
CA HIS A 87 1.67 -3.31 -17.37
C HIS A 87 1.37 -4.51 -16.46
N GLY A 88 1.16 -4.23 -15.18
CA GLY A 88 0.68 -5.20 -14.20
C GLY A 88 -0.57 -4.69 -13.50
N LEU A 89 -1.28 -5.61 -12.84
CA LEU A 89 -2.41 -5.31 -11.99
C LEU A 89 -2.13 -5.71 -10.54
N GLU A 90 -2.61 -4.89 -9.62
CA GLU A 90 -2.54 -5.13 -8.19
C GLU A 90 -3.72 -4.47 -7.47
N VAL A 91 -3.91 -4.80 -6.20
CA VAL A 91 -4.90 -4.13 -5.35
C VAL A 91 -4.20 -3.23 -4.35
N SER A 92 -4.60 -1.95 -4.31
CA SER A 92 -4.15 -0.98 -3.32
C SER A 92 -5.21 -0.84 -2.24
N VAL A 93 -4.85 -1.10 -0.98
CA VAL A 93 -5.75 -1.00 0.18
C VAL A 93 -5.32 0.19 1.04
N GLU A 94 -6.12 1.24 1.11
CA GLU A 94 -5.86 2.41 1.95
C GLU A 94 -6.94 2.54 3.03
N ILE A 95 -6.60 2.09 4.23
CA ILE A 95 -7.49 2.17 5.40
C ILE A 95 -7.25 3.42 6.24
N GLY A 96 -6.51 4.41 5.74
CA GLY A 96 -6.21 5.64 6.48
C GLY A 96 -4.91 5.56 7.25
N PHE A 97 -3.92 4.82 6.73
CA PHE A 97 -2.59 4.73 7.30
C PHE A 97 -2.02 6.14 7.56
N GLY A 98 -1.62 6.40 8.80
CA GLY A 98 -0.99 7.65 9.23
C GLY A 98 0.54 7.55 9.24
N GLY A 99 1.23 8.69 9.16
CA GLY A 99 2.68 8.78 9.41
C GLY A 99 3.59 7.94 8.49
N ALA A 100 4.90 7.99 8.76
CA ALA A 100 5.94 7.32 7.95
C ALA A 100 6.42 5.97 8.52
N MET A 101 6.01 5.61 9.74
CA MET A 101 6.43 4.35 10.40
C MET A 101 5.40 3.25 10.24
N ALA A 102 5.85 2.01 10.05
CA ALA A 102 5.01 0.84 10.25
C ALA A 102 4.95 0.50 11.75
N GLY A 103 3.80 0.07 12.24
CA GLY A 103 3.55 -0.19 13.66
C GLY A 103 2.95 1.00 14.42
N PHE A 104 2.31 0.72 15.56
CA PHE A 104 1.69 1.70 16.46
C PHE A 104 0.60 2.57 15.82
N GLN A 105 -0.11 2.00 14.84
CA GLN A 105 -1.23 2.63 14.13
C GLN A 105 -2.14 1.55 13.52
N ALA A 106 -3.04 1.95 12.62
CA ALA A 106 -3.86 1.02 11.86
C ALA A 106 -3.02 -0.05 11.16
N GLU A 107 -3.40 -1.30 11.39
CA GLU A 107 -2.87 -2.48 10.72
C GLU A 107 -4.04 -3.34 10.28
N ALA A 108 -3.82 -4.18 9.27
CA ALA A 108 -4.87 -5.06 8.80
C ALA A 108 -4.35 -6.43 8.36
N ALA A 109 -5.26 -7.38 8.22
CA ALA A 109 -5.01 -8.71 7.67
C ALA A 109 -5.91 -8.95 6.46
N LEU A 110 -5.31 -9.45 5.38
CA LEU A 110 -6.01 -9.89 4.18
C LEU A 110 -6.53 -11.31 4.39
N TYR A 111 -7.83 -11.50 4.12
CA TYR A 111 -8.50 -12.78 4.13
C TYR A 111 -9.07 -13.10 2.74
N VAL A 112 -8.76 -14.30 2.23
CA VAL A 112 -9.31 -14.83 0.99
C VAL A 112 -9.84 -16.22 1.26
N ASP A 113 -11.08 -16.49 0.83
CA ASP A 113 -11.81 -17.72 1.19
C ASP A 113 -11.77 -18.02 2.70
N ARG A 114 -11.97 -16.96 3.51
CA ARG A 114 -11.91 -16.99 4.98
C ARG A 114 -10.59 -17.49 5.57
N ARG A 115 -9.50 -17.44 4.81
CA ARG A 115 -8.15 -17.76 5.30
C ARG A 115 -7.28 -16.52 5.30
N ILE A 116 -6.53 -16.33 6.37
CA ILE A 116 -5.52 -15.29 6.42
C ILE A 116 -4.44 -15.57 5.38
N VAL A 117 -4.18 -14.58 4.53
CA VAL A 117 -3.16 -14.67 3.46
C VAL A 117 -1.92 -13.90 3.86
N CYS A 118 -2.08 -12.66 4.34
CA CYS A 118 -0.96 -11.79 4.73
C CYS A 118 -1.43 -10.56 5.54
N GLY A 119 -0.49 -9.90 6.21
CA GLY A 119 -0.73 -8.60 6.85
C GLY A 119 -0.59 -7.41 5.88
N ILE A 120 -1.32 -6.34 6.16
CA ILE A 120 -1.35 -5.06 5.43
C ILE A 120 -0.95 -3.96 6.41
N HIS A 121 0.00 -3.13 5.99
CA HIS A 121 0.50 -1.98 6.76
C HIS A 121 0.96 -0.90 5.76
N PRO A 122 1.33 0.33 6.20
CA PRO A 122 1.60 1.44 5.28
C PRO A 122 2.66 1.16 4.20
N ARG A 123 3.62 0.26 4.48
CA ARG A 123 4.69 -0.14 3.54
C ARG A 123 4.37 -1.39 2.72
N ARG A 124 3.22 -2.03 2.96
CA ARG A 124 2.72 -3.21 2.24
C ARG A 124 1.21 -3.10 1.99
N ARG A 125 0.80 -1.95 1.45
CA ARG A 125 -0.60 -1.64 1.11
C ARG A 125 -0.99 -2.00 -0.32
N ARG A 126 -0.02 -2.30 -1.18
CA ARG A 126 -0.20 -2.79 -2.55
C ARG A 126 0.02 -4.30 -2.58
N LEU A 127 -0.96 -5.05 -3.05
CA LEU A 127 -1.04 -6.50 -2.97
C LEU A 127 -1.12 -7.09 -4.38
N PRO A 128 -0.32 -8.12 -4.72
CA PRO A 128 -0.44 -8.77 -6.02
C PRO A 128 -1.88 -9.24 -6.27
N LEU A 129 -2.40 -8.99 -7.48
CA LEU A 129 -3.76 -9.39 -7.85
C LEU A 129 -3.99 -10.91 -7.69
N SER A 130 -2.95 -11.71 -7.93
CA SER A 130 -2.98 -13.16 -7.76
C SER A 130 -3.25 -13.66 -6.34
N LEU A 131 -3.18 -12.77 -5.33
CA LEU A 131 -3.57 -13.13 -3.97
C LEU A 131 -5.08 -13.15 -3.78
N VAL A 132 -5.83 -12.36 -4.55
CA VAL A 132 -7.27 -12.10 -4.33
C VAL A 132 -8.15 -12.50 -5.51
N VAL A 133 -7.56 -13.06 -6.54
CA VAL A 133 -8.24 -13.60 -7.72
C VAL A 133 -7.91 -15.10 -7.84
N PRO A 134 -8.89 -15.97 -8.14
CA PRO A 134 -8.64 -17.39 -8.29
C PRO A 134 -7.63 -17.69 -9.41
N SER A 135 -6.79 -18.72 -9.23
CA SER A 135 -5.86 -19.19 -10.25
C SER A 135 -6.53 -19.76 -11.50
N THR A 136 -7.85 -20.04 -11.43
CA THR A 136 -8.64 -20.61 -12.51
C THR A 136 -9.69 -19.59 -12.96
N PRO A 137 -9.75 -19.20 -14.24
CA PRO A 137 -10.79 -18.31 -14.74
C PRO A 137 -12.18 -18.89 -14.44
N ALA A 138 -13.06 -18.07 -13.87
CA ALA A 138 -14.44 -18.46 -13.61
C ALA A 138 -15.27 -18.32 -14.90
N GLY A 139 -15.15 -19.30 -15.81
CA GLY A 139 -16.05 -19.41 -16.97
C GLY A 139 -15.36 -19.79 -18.27
N GLY A 140 -15.96 -20.71 -19.01
CA GLY A 140 -15.71 -20.87 -20.45
C GLY A 140 -16.66 -19.96 -21.22
N GLY A 141 -16.13 -18.92 -21.86
CA GLY A 141 -16.89 -17.93 -22.62
C GLY A 141 -16.04 -16.70 -22.94
N ASP A 142 -16.58 -15.76 -23.71
CA ASP A 142 -15.94 -14.50 -24.14
C ASP A 142 -15.79 -13.45 -23.00
N ASP A 143 -16.28 -13.77 -21.79
CA ASP A 143 -16.10 -12.92 -20.61
C ASP A 143 -14.77 -13.24 -19.92
N THR A 144 -13.77 -12.39 -20.15
CA THR A 144 -12.43 -12.51 -19.58
C THR A 144 -12.32 -11.94 -18.18
N ARG A 145 -13.40 -11.37 -17.62
CA ARG A 145 -13.38 -10.75 -16.29
C ARG A 145 -13.22 -11.78 -15.19
N GLN A 146 -12.40 -11.44 -14.21
CA GLN A 146 -12.15 -12.28 -13.04
C GLN A 146 -12.68 -11.58 -11.79
N PRO A 147 -13.56 -12.23 -10.99
CA PRO A 147 -14.12 -11.63 -9.80
C PRO A 147 -13.05 -11.44 -8.74
N ILE A 148 -13.02 -10.25 -8.15
CA ILE A 148 -12.22 -9.92 -6.96
C ILE A 148 -13.14 -9.97 -5.76
N ARG A 149 -12.83 -10.83 -4.78
CA ARG A 149 -13.55 -10.93 -3.50
C ARG A 149 -12.60 -11.27 -2.38
N PHE A 150 -12.51 -10.39 -1.38
CA PHE A 150 -11.70 -10.62 -0.20
C PHE A 150 -12.20 -9.80 0.99
N LEU A 151 -11.79 -10.22 2.17
CA LEU A 151 -12.06 -9.53 3.42
C LEU A 151 -10.77 -8.87 3.93
N VAL A 152 -10.90 -7.72 4.58
CA VAL A 152 -9.82 -7.05 5.31
C VAL A 152 -10.25 -6.87 6.75
N GLU A 153 -9.57 -7.53 7.68
CA GLU A 153 -9.73 -7.27 9.12
C GLU A 153 -8.80 -6.12 9.50
N ALA A 154 -9.33 -5.00 9.94
CA ALA A 154 -8.55 -3.80 10.27
C ALA A 154 -8.67 -3.43 11.74
N ALA A 155 -7.52 -3.27 12.41
CA ALA A 155 -7.41 -2.88 13.80
C ALA A 155 -7.13 -1.38 13.93
N ALA A 156 -7.97 -0.66 14.67
CA ALA A 156 -7.85 0.78 14.86
C ALA A 156 -7.00 1.13 16.09
N ASN A 157 -5.71 0.81 16.03
CA ASN A 157 -4.79 1.09 17.14
C ASN A 157 -4.50 2.61 17.23
N PRO A 158 -4.63 3.26 18.39
CA PRO A 158 -4.24 4.66 18.54
C PRO A 158 -2.71 4.84 18.47
N ASP A 159 -2.27 5.96 17.88
CA ASP A 159 -0.86 6.37 17.94
C ASP A 159 -0.56 7.00 19.30
N LEU A 160 0.11 6.24 20.17
CA LEU A 160 0.54 6.66 21.50
C LEU A 160 1.97 7.21 21.53
N THR A 161 2.64 7.29 20.38
CA THR A 161 4.09 7.57 20.29
C THR A 161 4.41 9.07 20.17
N THR A 162 3.42 9.91 19.87
CA THR A 162 3.62 11.31 19.47
C THR A 162 3.97 12.27 20.59
N SER A 163 3.61 11.99 21.85
CA SER A 163 3.77 12.96 22.94
C SER A 163 4.47 12.45 24.20
N PHE A 164 4.65 11.13 24.39
CA PHE A 164 5.13 10.53 25.65
C PHE A 164 4.42 11.03 26.94
N THR A 165 3.30 11.76 26.79
CA THR A 165 2.44 12.21 27.87
C THR A 165 1.29 11.22 28.04
N ALA A 166 0.70 11.18 29.24
CA ALA A 166 -0.47 10.34 29.49
C ALA A 166 -1.58 10.66 28.47
N SER A 167 -2.01 9.63 27.73
CA SER A 167 -3.10 9.71 26.76
C SER A 167 -4.28 8.91 27.27
N GLY A 168 -5.50 9.46 27.14
CA GLY A 168 -6.74 8.73 27.45
C GLY A 168 -6.98 7.54 26.51
N LEU A 169 -6.25 7.46 25.40
CA LEU A 169 -6.38 6.39 24.41
C LEU A 169 -5.66 5.10 24.80
N GLY A 170 -4.84 5.09 25.86
CA GLY A 170 -4.04 3.92 26.24
C GLY A 170 -4.83 2.76 26.86
N ASP A 171 -5.95 3.06 27.52
CA ASP A 171 -6.82 2.07 28.17
C ASP A 171 -8.18 2.04 27.44
N PRO A 172 -8.64 0.86 26.96
CA PRO A 172 -9.96 0.74 26.32
C PRO A 172 -11.11 1.32 27.14
N ALA A 173 -11.02 1.29 28.49
CA ALA A 173 -12.05 1.85 29.37
C ALA A 173 -12.12 3.39 29.33
N THR A 174 -11.05 4.07 28.91
CA THR A 174 -10.98 5.55 28.86
C THR A 174 -10.86 6.12 27.45
N ALA A 175 -10.63 5.27 26.45
CA ALA A 175 -10.32 5.70 25.09
C ALA A 175 -11.51 6.34 24.33
N GLY A 176 -12.73 6.10 24.81
CA GLY A 176 -13.95 6.57 24.15
C GLY A 176 -14.25 5.82 22.85
N GLY A 177 -15.27 6.26 22.11
CA GLY A 177 -15.77 5.58 20.91
C GLY A 177 -15.64 6.37 19.61
N SER A 178 -14.94 7.51 19.62
CA SER A 178 -14.81 8.32 18.41
C SER A 178 -13.89 7.63 17.40
N PRO A 179 -14.28 7.50 16.12
CA PRO A 179 -13.42 6.93 15.08
C PRO A 179 -12.07 7.63 15.03
N LEU A 180 -10.99 6.88 14.82
CA LEU A 180 -9.63 7.39 14.70
C LEU A 180 -9.25 7.69 13.25
N TYR A 181 -9.62 6.78 12.35
CA TYR A 181 -9.11 6.71 11.00
C TYR A 181 -10.10 7.24 9.96
N THR A 182 -9.56 7.62 8.80
CA THR A 182 -10.33 8.05 7.64
C THR A 182 -10.01 7.08 6.51
N PHE A 183 -11.00 6.33 6.04
CA PHE A 183 -10.83 5.34 4.98
C PHE A 183 -10.42 6.03 3.67
N GLY A 184 -9.40 5.52 2.98
CA GLY A 184 -8.90 6.11 1.73
C GLY A 184 -9.31 5.36 0.48
N GLY A 185 -9.92 4.18 0.61
CA GLY A 185 -10.42 3.39 -0.51
C GLY A 185 -9.64 2.11 -0.78
N VAL A 186 -10.22 1.27 -1.63
CA VAL A 186 -9.55 0.11 -2.21
C VAL A 186 -9.67 0.19 -3.72
N ASP A 187 -8.54 0.14 -4.41
CA ASP A 187 -8.50 0.29 -5.87
C ASP A 187 -7.83 -0.94 -6.52
N LEU A 188 -8.36 -1.35 -7.66
CA LEU A 188 -7.58 -2.09 -8.66
C LEU A 188 -6.66 -1.09 -9.36
N VAL A 189 -5.37 -1.36 -9.34
CA VAL A 189 -4.34 -0.47 -9.86
C VAL A 189 -3.62 -1.11 -11.04
N THR A 190 -3.61 -0.41 -12.16
CA THR A 190 -2.70 -0.68 -13.27
C THR A 190 -1.40 0.07 -13.02
N TYR A 191 -0.28 -0.64 -13.04
CA TYR A 191 1.04 -0.08 -12.83
C TYR A 191 2.00 -0.41 -13.96
N ASP A 192 2.97 0.46 -14.18
CA ASP A 192 4.06 0.25 -15.13
C ASP A 192 5.18 -0.59 -14.48
N ARG A 193 5.51 -1.73 -15.09
CA ARG A 193 6.50 -2.68 -14.55
C ARG A 193 7.92 -2.14 -14.65
N GLU A 194 8.26 -1.44 -15.73
CA GLU A 194 9.61 -0.91 -15.93
C GLU A 194 9.86 0.28 -15.01
N VAL A 195 8.88 1.17 -14.83
CA VAL A 195 8.96 2.27 -13.85
C VAL A 195 9.08 1.71 -12.43
N ARG A 196 8.26 0.72 -12.05
CA ARG A 196 8.36 0.05 -10.73
C ARG A 196 9.75 -0.54 -10.49
N ARG A 197 10.27 -1.23 -11.50
CA ARG A 197 11.61 -1.82 -11.45
C ARG A 197 12.66 -0.73 -11.27
N LEU A 198 12.59 0.34 -12.06
CA LEU A 198 13.52 1.47 -11.99
C LEU A 198 13.50 2.15 -10.62
N VAL A 199 12.31 2.39 -10.06
CA VAL A 199 12.12 2.94 -8.70
C VAL A 199 12.83 2.05 -7.68
N THR A 200 12.60 0.74 -7.74
CA THR A 200 13.19 -0.25 -6.82
C THR A 200 14.71 -0.29 -6.94
N GLU A 201 15.24 -0.36 -8.15
CA GLU A 201 16.68 -0.40 -8.42
C GLU A 201 17.38 0.89 -7.94
N LEU A 202 16.83 2.06 -8.29
CA LEU A 202 17.41 3.35 -7.89
C LEU A 202 17.31 3.61 -6.38
N ALA A 203 16.19 3.26 -5.74
CA ALA A 203 16.04 3.36 -4.29
C ALA A 203 17.08 2.47 -3.58
N THR A 204 17.21 1.21 -4.00
CA THR A 204 18.17 0.26 -3.44
C THR A 204 19.62 0.74 -3.60
N LEU A 205 19.99 1.23 -4.79
CA LEU A 205 21.33 1.75 -5.04
C LEU A 205 21.60 3.02 -4.23
N ASN A 206 20.61 3.89 -4.07
CA ASN A 206 20.73 5.10 -3.27
C ASN A 206 20.93 4.76 -1.78
N GLU A 207 20.12 3.86 -1.21
CA GLU A 207 20.31 3.36 0.15
C GLU A 207 21.70 2.73 0.35
N LEU A 208 22.16 1.95 -0.63
CA LEU A 208 23.49 1.34 -0.59
C LEU A 208 24.61 2.40 -0.56
N VAL A 209 24.49 3.51 -1.30
CA VAL A 209 25.46 4.61 -1.24
C VAL A 209 25.57 5.21 0.17
N HIS A 210 24.45 5.28 0.91
CA HIS A 210 24.43 5.88 2.24
C HIS A 210 25.16 5.05 3.30
N VAL A 211 25.16 3.72 3.16
CA VAL A 211 25.82 2.80 4.10
C VAL A 211 27.28 2.48 3.76
N LEU A 212 27.69 2.71 2.51
CA LEU A 212 29.08 2.45 2.09
C LEU A 212 30.06 3.50 2.63
N GLU A 213 31.28 3.04 2.92
CA GLU A 213 32.38 3.90 3.35
C GLU A 213 32.63 5.04 2.35
N ARG A 214 32.73 6.28 2.88
CA ARG A 214 32.80 7.52 2.09
C ARG A 214 33.94 7.52 1.06
N GLY A 215 35.11 6.97 1.41
CA GLY A 215 36.28 6.90 0.54
C GLY A 215 36.31 5.72 -0.42
N SER A 216 35.34 4.80 -0.35
CA SER A 216 35.39 3.57 -1.12
C SER A 216 35.15 3.80 -2.62
N ARG A 217 35.90 3.09 -3.46
CA ARG A 217 35.68 3.08 -4.93
C ARG A 217 34.26 2.65 -5.30
N ARG A 218 33.66 1.75 -4.51
CA ARG A 218 32.28 1.28 -4.74
C ARG A 218 31.27 2.42 -4.56
N ARG A 219 31.38 3.21 -3.49
CA ARG A 219 30.51 4.38 -3.28
C ARG A 219 30.63 5.37 -4.43
N GLN A 220 31.85 5.74 -4.80
CA GLN A 220 32.12 6.67 -5.91
C GLN A 220 31.51 6.19 -7.23
N ARG A 221 31.67 4.91 -7.56
CA ARG A 221 31.08 4.31 -8.78
C ARG A 221 29.56 4.36 -8.76
N LEU A 222 28.93 4.03 -7.63
CA LEU A 222 27.47 4.05 -7.52
C LEU A 222 26.91 5.49 -7.58
N THR A 223 27.54 6.45 -6.92
CA THR A 223 27.15 7.87 -7.01
C THR A 223 27.21 8.37 -8.45
N GLU A 224 28.24 8.01 -9.21
CA GLU A 224 28.37 8.37 -10.63
C GLU A 224 27.31 7.70 -11.51
N ILE A 225 26.98 6.42 -11.25
CA ILE A 225 25.89 5.72 -11.94
C ILE A 225 24.57 6.42 -11.68
N LEU A 226 24.24 6.70 -10.42
CA LEU A 226 23.02 7.40 -10.03
C LEU A 226 22.92 8.78 -10.68
N ARG A 227 24.02 9.55 -10.71
CA ARG A 227 24.08 10.85 -11.40
C ARG A 227 23.71 10.72 -12.87
N ARG A 228 24.29 9.75 -13.58
CA ARG A 228 24.00 9.51 -15.00
C ARG A 228 22.57 9.04 -15.24
N CYS A 229 21.99 8.24 -14.34
CA CYS A 229 20.60 7.83 -14.44
C CYS A 229 19.67 9.05 -14.36
N VAL A 230 19.87 9.92 -13.37
CA VAL A 230 19.08 11.17 -13.21
C VAL A 230 19.17 12.05 -14.45
N GLU A 231 20.32 12.09 -15.13
CA GLU A 231 20.53 12.90 -16.35
C GLU A 231 19.90 12.30 -17.61
N ARG A 232 19.49 11.03 -17.60
CA ARG A 232 18.96 10.33 -18.77
C ARG A 232 17.45 10.12 -18.74
N ILE A 233 16.83 10.22 -17.56
CA ILE A 233 15.39 10.06 -17.41
C ILE A 233 14.72 11.30 -17.96
N ASP A 234 13.82 11.11 -18.92
CA ASP A 234 12.90 12.16 -19.34
C ASP A 234 11.86 12.36 -18.23
N LEU A 235 11.80 13.57 -17.68
CA LEU A 235 10.90 13.89 -16.57
C LEU A 235 9.49 14.24 -17.03
N ASP A 236 9.34 14.56 -18.31
CA ASP A 236 8.06 14.88 -18.93
C ASP A 236 7.39 13.62 -19.49
N ASP A 237 8.15 12.53 -19.64
CA ASP A 237 7.67 11.26 -20.16
C ASP A 237 8.39 10.06 -19.52
N VAL A 238 8.02 9.74 -18.28
CA VAL A 238 8.66 8.66 -17.50
C VAL A 238 8.26 7.26 -17.99
N PRO A 239 6.98 6.96 -18.30
CA PRO A 239 6.59 5.66 -18.87
C PRO A 239 7.00 5.48 -20.34
N GLY A 240 7.20 6.58 -21.09
CA GLY A 240 7.63 6.59 -22.49
C GLY A 240 6.50 6.61 -23.51
#